data_AF-A0A539EAC3-F1
#
_entry.id   AF-A0A539EAC3-F1
#
_cell.length_a   1.000
_cell.length_b   1.000
_cell.length_c   1.000
_cell.angle_alpha   90.00
_cell.angle_beta   90.00
_cell.angle_gamma   90.00
#
_symmetry.space_group_name_H-M   'P 1'
#
loop_
_entity.id
_entity.type
_entity.pdbx_description
1 polymer ?
#
loop_
_entity_poly.entity_id
_entity_poly.type
_entity_poly.pdbx_seq_one_letter_code
_entity_poly.pdbx_strand_id
1 'polypeptide(L)'
;AAPLYAPGAAVRFGTSSFSSEDWVGPFYPLGTPAGAYLSHYAKAFDTVEVDATYYAVPSARLVDGWAEKTPEGFLLAAKFPRDVVHGGRAQTPDARTILVPDATYEVRDRFLEAIGRLGPRLGPLVLQFPYFNREAFPSVGPFLERLDPFLRDLPRTPTRSRRSSTR
;
A
#
# COMPACT_ATOMS: atom_id res chain seq x y z
N ALA A 1 -18.86 -15.62 -17.57
CA ALA A 1 -18.18 -14.79 -16.56
C ALA A 1 -18.49 -13.32 -16.87
N ALA A 2 -18.91 -12.54 -15.88
CA ALA A 2 -19.01 -11.09 -16.07
C ALA A 2 -17.59 -10.54 -16.31
N PRO A 3 -17.40 -9.56 -17.21
CA PRO A 3 -16.08 -8.97 -17.39
C PRO A 3 -15.58 -8.40 -16.06
N LEU A 4 -14.32 -8.67 -15.72
CA LEU A 4 -13.63 -8.11 -14.54
C LEU A 4 -13.49 -6.57 -14.60
N TYR A 5 -13.90 -5.96 -15.72
CA TYR A 5 -13.86 -4.53 -15.91
C TYR A 5 -15.28 -3.97 -16.06
N ALA A 6 -15.67 -3.15 -15.10
CA ALA A 6 -16.86 -2.32 -15.22
C ALA A 6 -16.58 -1.19 -16.23
N PRO A 7 -17.38 -1.03 -17.30
CA PRO A 7 -17.30 0.13 -18.17
C PRO A 7 -17.38 1.42 -17.32
N GLY A 8 -16.40 2.31 -17.45
CA GLY A 8 -16.30 3.54 -16.67
C GLY A 8 -15.33 3.51 -15.47
N ALA A 9 -14.55 2.44 -15.29
CA ALA A 9 -13.45 2.46 -14.32
C ALA A 9 -12.33 3.42 -14.78
N ALA A 10 -11.94 4.34 -13.91
CA ALA A 10 -10.87 5.30 -14.18
C ALA A 10 -9.50 4.61 -14.09
N VAL A 11 -8.66 4.77 -15.13
CA VAL A 11 -7.26 4.37 -15.12
C VAL A 11 -6.43 5.52 -14.54
N ARG A 12 -5.54 5.20 -13.60
CA ARG A 12 -4.62 6.16 -12.97
C ARG A 12 -3.19 5.76 -13.23
N PHE A 13 -2.34 6.74 -13.49
CA PHE A 13 -0.92 6.53 -13.76
C PHE A 13 -0.11 7.13 -12.61
N GLY A 14 0.90 6.40 -12.17
CA GLY A 14 1.79 6.79 -11.08
C GLY A 14 2.99 5.86 -11.01
N THR A 15 3.75 5.97 -9.93
CA THR A 15 5.00 5.25 -9.68
C THR A 15 4.94 4.51 -8.34
N SER A 16 5.90 3.63 -8.09
CA SER A 16 6.05 2.90 -6.82
C SER A 16 6.76 3.69 -5.70
N SER A 17 7.06 4.96 -5.96
CA SER A 17 7.67 5.86 -4.98
C SER A 17 7.53 7.31 -5.43
N PHE A 18 7.67 8.23 -4.49
CA PHE A 18 7.86 9.66 -4.72
C PHE A 18 9.12 10.20 -4.02
N SER A 19 9.89 9.37 -3.31
CA SER A 19 10.89 9.84 -2.36
C SER A 19 12.35 9.68 -2.81
N SER A 20 12.60 9.45 -4.11
CA SER A 20 13.95 9.30 -4.65
C SER A 20 14.64 10.67 -4.82
N GLU A 21 15.85 10.81 -4.28
CA GLU A 21 16.68 12.02 -4.44
C GLU A 21 17.17 12.18 -5.89
N ASP A 22 17.33 11.08 -6.64
CA ASP A 22 17.74 11.09 -8.06
C ASP A 22 16.74 11.82 -8.96
N TRP A 23 15.53 12.08 -8.45
CA TRP A 23 14.49 12.82 -9.16
C TRP A 23 14.68 14.34 -9.03
N VAL A 24 15.56 14.83 -8.16
CA VAL A 24 15.91 16.26 -8.06
C VAL A 24 16.76 16.67 -9.25
N GLY A 25 16.23 17.61 -10.04
CA GLY A 25 16.75 18.02 -11.34
C GLY A 25 15.90 17.46 -12.49
N PRO A 26 15.84 16.13 -12.69
CA PRO A 26 15.06 15.54 -13.79
C PRO A 26 13.55 15.71 -13.67
N PHE A 27 13.00 15.69 -12.44
CA PHE A 27 11.55 15.72 -12.20
C PHE A 27 11.15 16.76 -11.15
N TYR A 28 11.86 16.83 -10.02
CA TYR A 28 11.72 17.89 -9.03
C TYR A 28 12.65 19.06 -9.36
N PRO A 29 12.26 20.32 -9.09
CA PRO A 29 13.17 21.45 -9.22
C PRO A 29 14.47 21.25 -8.44
N LEU A 30 15.58 21.79 -8.94
CA LEU A 30 16.86 21.77 -8.23
C LEU A 30 16.73 22.38 -6.84
N GLY A 31 17.32 21.72 -5.83
CA GLY A 31 17.25 22.15 -4.43
C GLY A 31 15.93 21.84 -3.73
N THR A 32 15.01 21.08 -4.34
CA THR A 32 13.78 20.65 -3.66
C THR A 32 14.14 19.81 -2.42
N PRO A 33 13.68 20.18 -1.20
CA PRO A 33 13.92 19.39 -0.02
C PRO A 33 13.03 18.14 -0.01
N ALA A 34 13.51 17.04 0.58
CA ALA A 34 12.79 15.76 0.61
C ALA A 34 11.35 15.85 1.17
N GLY A 35 11.15 16.72 2.16
CA GLY A 35 9.81 16.97 2.73
C GLY A 35 8.78 17.53 1.74
N ALA A 36 9.22 18.11 0.62
CA ALA A 36 8.38 18.69 -0.43
C ALA A 36 8.14 17.75 -1.62
N TYR A 37 8.84 16.61 -1.72
CA TYR A 37 8.75 15.73 -2.89
C TYR A 37 7.33 15.30 -3.21
N LEU A 38 6.56 14.84 -2.21
CA LEU A 38 5.18 14.41 -2.44
C LEU A 38 4.28 15.54 -2.99
N SER A 39 4.48 16.77 -2.51
CA SER A 39 3.72 17.94 -2.99
C SER A 39 4.11 18.34 -4.41
N HIS A 40 5.35 18.12 -4.83
CA HIS A 40 5.74 18.28 -6.23
C HIS A 40 5.21 17.15 -7.10
N TYR A 41 5.32 15.91 -6.63
CA TYR A 41 4.83 14.71 -7.30
C TYR A 41 3.32 14.81 -7.62
N ALA A 42 2.53 15.23 -6.64
CA ALA A 42 1.08 15.35 -6.74
C ALA A 42 0.59 16.46 -7.70
N LYS A 43 1.50 17.23 -8.31
CA LYS A 43 1.17 18.16 -9.41
C LYS A 43 1.16 17.47 -10.78
N ALA A 44 1.84 16.33 -10.90
CA ALA A 44 1.98 15.61 -12.16
C ALA A 44 1.13 14.33 -12.23
N PHE A 45 0.93 13.67 -11.09
CA PHE A 45 0.17 12.42 -10.98
C PHE A 45 -0.99 12.56 -9.99
N ASP A 46 -1.96 11.66 -10.10
CA ASP A 46 -3.12 11.57 -9.21
C ASP A 46 -3.10 10.31 -8.33
N THR A 47 -2.03 9.52 -8.40
CA THR A 47 -1.83 8.34 -7.57
C THR A 47 -0.36 8.02 -7.36
N VAL A 48 -0.03 7.35 -6.26
CA VAL A 48 1.29 6.76 -6.01
C VAL A 48 1.17 5.49 -5.18
N GLU A 49 2.06 4.52 -5.36
CA GLU A 49 2.26 3.42 -4.42
C GLU A 49 3.38 3.81 -3.44
N VAL A 50 3.13 3.65 -2.14
CA VAL A 50 4.05 4.05 -1.07
C VAL A 50 4.86 2.84 -0.60
N ASP A 51 5.99 2.59 -1.26
CA ASP A 51 6.87 1.45 -0.96
C ASP A 51 7.55 1.52 0.41
N ALA A 52 7.73 2.71 0.97
CA ALA A 52 8.36 2.89 2.29
C ALA A 52 7.65 2.08 3.40
N THR A 53 6.33 1.87 3.25
CA THR A 53 5.51 1.09 4.19
C THR A 53 5.88 -0.40 4.26
N TYR A 54 6.49 -0.94 3.20
CA TYR A 54 7.05 -2.30 3.19
C TYR A 54 8.18 -2.45 4.22
N TYR A 55 8.99 -1.41 4.43
CA TYR A 55 10.16 -1.47 5.29
C TYR A 55 9.86 -1.11 6.75
N ALA A 56 8.84 -0.29 6.99
CA ALA A 56 8.42 0.10 8.32
C ALA A 56 6.96 0.54 8.36
N VAL A 57 6.26 0.20 9.44
CA VAL A 57 4.95 0.80 9.74
C VAL A 57 5.13 2.31 9.92
N PRO A 58 4.44 3.16 9.13
CA PRO A 58 4.61 4.59 9.22
C PRO A 58 3.99 5.14 10.52
N SER A 59 4.51 6.26 11.02
CA SER A 59 3.88 6.95 12.14
C SER A 59 2.60 7.67 11.70
N ALA A 60 1.65 7.84 12.62
CA ALA A 60 0.41 8.59 12.38
C ALA A 60 0.69 9.99 11.78
N ARG A 61 1.66 10.71 12.35
CA ARG A 61 2.08 12.04 11.86
C ARG A 61 2.59 12.00 10.41
N LEU A 62 3.31 10.96 10.02
CA LEU A 62 3.80 10.82 8.66
C LEU A 62 2.65 10.60 7.68
N VAL A 63 1.69 9.74 8.04
CA VAL A 63 0.51 9.45 7.21
C VAL A 63 -0.39 10.69 7.09
N ASP A 64 -0.62 11.42 8.19
CA ASP A 64 -1.36 12.68 8.18
C ASP A 64 -0.70 13.69 7.24
N GLY A 65 0.64 13.82 7.31
CA GLY A 65 1.41 14.67 6.42
C GLY A 65 1.31 14.26 4.94
N TRP A 66 1.11 12.97 4.62
CA TRP A 66 0.84 12.56 3.24
C TRP A 66 -0.55 13.00 2.77
N ALA A 67 -1.56 12.88 3.62
CA ALA A 67 -2.91 13.33 3.31
C ALA A 67 -2.98 14.86 3.10
N GLU A 68 -2.24 15.63 3.91
CA GLU A 68 -2.15 17.10 3.79
C GLU A 68 -1.46 17.55 2.50
N LYS A 69 -0.44 16.81 2.05
CA LYS A 69 0.38 17.17 0.88
C LYS A 69 -0.21 16.78 -0.47
N THR A 70 -1.33 16.07 -0.47
CA THR A 70 -1.97 15.54 -1.68
C THR A 70 -3.35 16.16 -1.90
N PRO A 71 -3.70 16.56 -3.14
CA PRO A 71 -4.98 17.20 -3.42
C PRO A 71 -6.16 16.23 -3.23
N GLU A 72 -7.37 16.78 -3.20
CA GLU A 72 -8.59 15.96 -3.20
C GLU A 72 -8.62 15.03 -4.43
N GLY A 73 -9.05 13.79 -4.23
CA GLY A 73 -9.11 12.78 -5.29
C GLY A 73 -7.78 12.10 -5.60
N PHE A 74 -6.66 12.50 -4.99
CA PHE A 74 -5.40 11.77 -5.05
C PHE A 74 -5.50 10.45 -4.25
N LEU A 75 -4.94 9.36 -4.78
CA LEU A 75 -4.95 8.06 -4.10
C LEU A 75 -3.54 7.58 -3.77
N LEU A 76 -3.38 7.00 -2.59
CA LEU A 76 -2.14 6.35 -2.18
C LEU A 76 -2.41 4.87 -2.00
N ALA A 77 -1.76 4.05 -2.83
CA ALA A 77 -1.63 2.62 -2.55
C ALA A 77 -0.54 2.41 -1.51
N ALA A 78 -0.69 1.43 -0.62
CA ALA A 78 0.30 1.15 0.42
C ALA A 78 0.67 -0.32 0.46
N LYS A 79 1.97 -0.63 0.49
CA LYS A 79 2.45 -1.99 0.64
C LYS A 79 2.30 -2.46 2.08
N PHE A 80 1.89 -3.71 2.24
CA PHE A 80 1.95 -4.33 3.56
C PHE A 80 3.41 -4.41 4.05
N PRO A 81 3.65 -4.26 5.36
CA PRO A 81 4.98 -4.42 5.93
C PRO A 81 5.59 -5.78 5.60
N ARG A 82 6.89 -5.84 5.35
CA ARG A 82 7.57 -7.09 4.99
C ARG A 82 7.48 -8.15 6.08
N ASP A 83 7.32 -7.77 7.34
CA ASP A 83 7.09 -8.73 8.42
C ASP A 83 5.84 -9.60 8.16
N VAL A 84 4.85 -9.06 7.45
CA VAL A 84 3.60 -9.76 7.10
C VAL A 84 3.76 -10.66 5.86
N VAL A 85 4.45 -10.17 4.83
CA VAL A 85 4.50 -10.82 3.48
C VAL A 85 5.81 -11.54 3.15
N HIS A 86 6.88 -11.25 3.89
CA HIS A 86 8.22 -11.84 3.73
C HIS A 86 8.68 -12.61 4.98
N GLY A 87 8.08 -12.36 6.13
CA GLY A 87 8.38 -13.08 7.37
C GLY A 87 9.59 -12.54 8.15
N GLY A 88 9.87 -11.25 8.02
CA GLY A 88 10.89 -10.55 8.82
C GLY A 88 11.95 -9.84 7.98
N ARG A 89 13.06 -9.46 8.63
CA ARG A 89 14.12 -8.62 8.02
C ARG A 89 15.25 -9.37 7.33
N ALA A 90 15.30 -10.70 7.50
CA ALA A 90 16.32 -11.55 6.87
C ALA A 90 16.27 -11.44 5.34
N GLN A 91 17.39 -11.69 4.67
CA GLN A 91 17.43 -11.68 3.20
C GLN A 91 16.51 -12.76 2.63
N THR A 92 16.59 -13.97 3.17
CA THR A 92 15.71 -15.08 2.83
C THR A 92 14.34 -14.91 3.50
N PRO A 93 13.21 -15.10 2.78
CA PRO A 93 11.89 -15.11 3.39
C PRO A 93 11.73 -16.23 4.41
N ASP A 94 11.06 -15.97 5.53
CA ASP A 94 10.65 -17.01 6.47
C ASP A 94 9.20 -17.41 6.19
N ALA A 95 9.05 -18.46 5.40
CA ALA A 95 7.74 -18.96 5.07
C ALA A 95 6.93 -19.38 6.30
N ARG A 96 7.52 -19.67 7.47
CA ARG A 96 6.76 -20.12 8.65
C ARG A 96 5.94 -19.01 9.31
N THR A 97 6.25 -17.75 9.04
CA THR A 97 5.63 -16.59 9.68
C THR A 97 4.73 -15.81 8.73
N ILE A 98 4.94 -15.91 7.41
CA ILE A 98 4.15 -15.23 6.39
C ILE A 98 2.65 -15.48 6.58
N LEU A 99 1.89 -14.39 6.77
CA LEU A 99 0.44 -14.34 7.01
C LEU A 99 -0.07 -15.12 8.23
N VAL A 100 0.82 -15.62 9.10
CA VAL A 100 0.42 -16.38 10.30
C VAL A 100 -0.09 -15.40 11.36
N PRO A 101 -1.29 -15.61 11.92
CA PRO A 101 -1.91 -14.66 12.86
C PRO A 101 -0.99 -14.22 14.00
N ASP A 102 -0.48 -15.19 14.76
CA ASP A 102 0.37 -14.95 15.94
C ASP A 102 1.68 -14.23 15.62
N ALA A 103 2.16 -14.32 14.37
CA ALA A 103 3.39 -13.68 13.93
C ALA A 103 3.18 -12.32 13.25
N THR A 104 1.98 -12.07 12.70
CA THR A 104 1.77 -10.96 11.75
C THR A 104 0.65 -10.00 12.12
N TYR A 105 -0.35 -10.42 12.91
CA TYR A 105 -1.55 -9.61 13.10
C TYR A 105 -1.29 -8.34 13.91
N GLU A 106 -0.35 -8.35 14.86
CA GLU A 106 0.03 -7.14 15.57
C GLU A 106 0.60 -6.07 14.61
N VAL A 107 1.53 -6.46 13.73
CA VAL A 107 2.12 -5.55 12.74
C VAL A 107 1.09 -5.13 11.69
N ARG A 108 0.24 -6.06 11.25
CA ARG A 108 -0.89 -5.81 10.35
C ARG A 108 -1.81 -4.74 10.94
N ASP A 109 -2.22 -4.87 12.20
CA ASP A 109 -3.20 -3.99 12.83
C ASP A 109 -2.64 -2.60 13.06
N ARG A 110 -1.39 -2.50 13.53
CA ARG A 110 -0.68 -1.22 13.64
C ARG A 110 -0.52 -0.53 12.29
N PHE A 111 -0.23 -1.29 11.24
CA PHE A 111 -0.20 -0.78 9.87
C PHE A 111 -1.58 -0.26 9.48
N LEU A 112 -2.63 -1.09 9.55
CA LEU A 112 -4.00 -0.73 9.16
C LEU A 112 -4.51 0.51 9.90
N GLU A 113 -4.22 0.64 11.19
CA GLU A 113 -4.54 1.83 11.98
C GLU A 113 -3.84 3.07 11.43
N ALA A 114 -2.53 2.99 11.14
CA ALA A 114 -1.77 4.10 10.62
C ALA A 114 -2.22 4.51 9.21
N ILE A 115 -2.28 3.56 8.26
CA ILE A 115 -2.69 3.82 6.86
C ILE A 115 -4.17 4.21 6.74
N GLY A 116 -5.04 3.74 7.64
CA GLY A 116 -6.45 4.13 7.70
C GLY A 116 -6.66 5.65 7.82
N ARG A 117 -5.68 6.39 8.36
CA ARG A 117 -5.72 7.86 8.50
C ARG A 117 -5.73 8.61 7.17
N LEU A 118 -5.33 7.97 6.06
CA LEU A 118 -5.49 8.56 4.72
C LEU A 118 -6.96 8.77 4.32
N GLY A 119 -7.89 8.06 4.96
CA GLY A 119 -9.32 8.23 4.74
C GLY A 119 -9.69 8.08 3.25
N PRO A 120 -10.35 9.09 2.63
CA PRO A 120 -10.72 9.03 1.21
C PRO A 120 -9.55 8.88 0.23
N ARG A 121 -8.31 9.20 0.66
CA ARG A 121 -7.09 9.06 -0.14
C ARG A 121 -6.48 7.66 -0.07
N LEU A 122 -6.98 6.79 0.81
CA LEU A 122 -6.55 5.40 0.87
C LEU A 122 -7.00 4.67 -0.40
N GLY A 123 -6.02 4.32 -1.23
CA GLY A 123 -6.17 3.43 -2.38
C GLY A 123 -6.07 1.95 -1.98
N PRO A 124 -5.67 1.08 -2.92
CA PRO A 124 -5.52 -0.34 -2.62
C PRO A 124 -4.36 -0.61 -1.66
N LEU A 125 -4.49 -1.64 -0.84
CA LEU A 125 -3.37 -2.23 -0.10
C LEU A 125 -2.71 -3.31 -0.96
N VAL A 126 -1.38 -3.34 -0.98
CA VAL A 126 -0.61 -4.21 -1.85
C VAL A 126 0.07 -5.30 -1.02
N LEU A 127 -0.32 -6.55 -1.28
CA LEU A 127 0.36 -7.75 -0.79
C LEU A 127 1.30 -8.24 -1.89
N GLN A 128 2.57 -7.85 -1.81
CA GLN A 128 3.62 -8.36 -2.69
C GLN A 128 4.41 -9.45 -1.96
N PHE A 129 4.37 -10.66 -2.50
CA PHE A 129 5.11 -11.80 -1.95
C PHE A 129 6.43 -12.00 -2.67
N PRO A 130 7.48 -12.50 -1.98
CA PRO A 130 8.69 -12.95 -2.64
C PRO A 130 8.42 -14.20 -3.48
N TYR A 131 9.41 -14.61 -4.26
CA TYR A 131 9.35 -15.90 -4.93
C TYR A 131 9.30 -17.04 -3.90
N PHE A 132 8.29 -17.91 -4.00
CA PHE A 132 8.17 -19.10 -3.18
C PHE A 132 8.66 -20.32 -3.94
N ASN A 133 9.71 -20.95 -3.42
CA ASN A 133 10.12 -22.28 -3.87
C ASN A 133 9.33 -23.37 -3.10
N ARG A 134 9.57 -24.65 -3.41
CA ARG A 134 8.90 -25.78 -2.75
C ARG A 134 9.27 -25.96 -1.27
N GLU A 135 10.36 -25.33 -0.81
CA GLU A 135 10.74 -25.34 0.60
C GLU A 135 9.89 -24.34 1.40
N ALA A 136 9.56 -23.19 0.81
CA ALA A 136 8.66 -22.21 1.39
C ALA A 136 7.21 -22.71 1.42
N PHE A 137 6.71 -23.17 0.27
CA PHE A 137 5.38 -23.76 0.14
C PHE A 137 5.45 -24.97 -0.80
N PRO A 138 5.12 -26.20 -0.33
CA PRO A 138 5.25 -27.40 -1.14
C PRO A 138 4.29 -27.43 -2.34
N SER A 139 3.19 -26.68 -2.25
CA SER A 139 2.24 -26.42 -3.33
C SER A 139 1.48 -25.11 -3.06
N VAL A 140 0.56 -24.73 -3.96
CA VAL A 140 -0.29 -23.54 -3.78
C VAL A 140 -1.26 -23.68 -2.59
N GLY A 141 -1.69 -24.91 -2.25
CA GLY A 141 -2.68 -25.16 -1.21
C GLY A 141 -2.31 -24.56 0.16
N PRO A 142 -1.15 -24.91 0.74
CA PRO A 142 -0.72 -24.36 2.04
C PRO A 142 -0.53 -22.84 2.06
N PHE A 143 -0.27 -22.21 0.91
CA PHE A 143 -0.24 -20.75 0.82
C PHE A 143 -1.65 -20.16 0.89
N LEU A 144 -2.61 -20.73 0.14
CA LEU A 144 -4.01 -20.29 0.17
C LEU A 144 -4.66 -20.51 1.54
N GLU A 145 -4.33 -21.58 2.25
CA GLU A 145 -4.78 -21.83 3.63
C GLU A 145 -4.42 -20.70 4.60
N ARG A 146 -3.40 -19.88 4.27
CA ARG A 146 -3.03 -18.70 5.05
C ARG A 146 -3.54 -17.40 4.45
N LEU A 147 -3.53 -17.29 3.12
CA LEU A 147 -4.02 -16.11 2.43
C LEU A 147 -5.52 -15.90 2.63
N ASP A 148 -6.32 -16.97 2.55
CA ASP A 148 -7.78 -16.86 2.62
C ASP A 148 -8.26 -16.33 3.98
N PRO A 149 -7.81 -16.85 5.15
CA PRO A 149 -8.14 -16.26 6.44
C PRO A 149 -7.59 -14.84 6.58
N PHE A 150 -6.35 -14.59 6.16
CA PHE A 150 -5.76 -13.24 6.25
C PHE A 150 -6.63 -12.21 5.53
N LEU A 151 -7.06 -12.49 4.29
CA LEU A 151 -7.92 -11.59 3.51
C LEU A 151 -9.32 -11.47 4.11
N ARG A 152 -9.88 -12.56 4.65
CA ARG A 152 -11.20 -12.54 5.32
C ARG A 152 -11.21 -11.64 6.55
N ASP A 153 -10.10 -11.62 7.28
CA ASP A 153 -9.96 -10.91 8.54
C ASP A 153 -9.54 -9.44 8.36
N LEU A 154 -9.20 -9.01 7.13
CA LEU A 154 -8.97 -7.60 6.83
C LEU A 154 -10.27 -6.78 7.00
N PRO A 155 -10.17 -5.53 7.49
CA PRO A 155 -11.31 -4.63 7.53
C PRO A 155 -11.92 -4.46 6.14
N ARG A 156 -13.21 -4.72 6.01
CA ARG A 156 -13.95 -4.38 4.80
C ARG A 156 -14.10 -2.85 4.79
N THR A 157 -13.59 -2.19 3.76
CA THR A 157 -13.64 -0.72 3.63
C THR A 157 -15.10 -0.21 3.78
N PRO A 158 -15.35 0.92 4.46
CA PRO A 158 -16.69 1.52 4.49
C PRO A 158 -17.09 1.94 3.08
N THR A 159 -18.32 1.61 2.69
CA THR A 159 -18.97 2.06 1.46
C THR A 159 -18.65 3.53 1.18
N ARG A 160 -18.00 3.81 0.03
CA ARG A 160 -17.98 5.16 -0.55
C ARG A 160 -19.44 5.60 -0.64
N SER A 161 -19.85 6.53 0.23
CA SER A 161 -21.10 7.25 0.06
C SER A 161 -21.07 7.87 -1.34
N ARG A 162 -21.82 7.31 -2.29
CA ARG A 162 -22.11 7.98 -3.55
C ARG A 162 -22.86 9.24 -3.14
N ARG A 163 -22.18 10.38 -3.13
CA ARG A 163 -22.90 11.66 -3.15
C ARG A 163 -23.75 11.63 -4.42
N SER A 164 -25.07 11.56 -4.24
CA SER A 164 -26.02 11.83 -5.29
C SER A 164 -25.77 13.26 -5.78
N SER A 165 -25.23 13.38 -6.98
CA SER A 165 -25.32 14.63 -7.72
C SER A 165 -26.77 14.77 -8.16
N THR A 166 -27.58 15.41 -7.33
CA THR A 166 -28.83 16.00 -7.79
C THR A 166 -28.47 17.39 -8.29
N ARG A 167 -28.60 17.58 -9.61
CA ARG A 167 -28.77 18.90 -10.22
C ARG A 167 -30.10 19.51 -9.81
#